data_AF-A0A932SR64-F1
#
_entry.id   AF-A0A932SR64-F1
#
_cell.length_a   1.000
_cell.length_b   1.000
_cell.length_c   1.000
_cell.angle_alpha   90.00
_cell.angle_beta   90.00
_cell.angle_gamma   90.00
#
_symmetry.space_group_name_H-M   'P 1'
#
loop_
_entity.id
_entity.type
_entity.pdbx_description
1 polymer ?
#
loop_
_entity_poly.entity_id
_entity_poly.type
_entity_poly.pdbx_seq_one_letter_code
_entity_poly.pdbx_strand_id
1 'polypeptide(L)' 'MRSLQVGDVVVRRSRLLRTRGAVVKLTQGKRDGVRLVWVKWDHATTLPNPSLELEDTLDGPRPGP' A
#
# COMPACT_ATOMS: atom_id res chain seq x y z
N MET A 1 -1.85 -14.10 4.64
CA MET A 1 -2.41 -12.80 4.20
C MET A 1 -2.82 -12.95 2.74
N ARG A 2 -4.00 -12.45 2.35
CA ARG A 2 -4.43 -12.43 0.94
C ARG A 2 -3.53 -11.46 0.18
N SER A 3 -3.15 -11.80 -1.05
CA SER A 3 -2.41 -10.85 -1.89
C SER A 3 -3.26 -9.62 -2.19
N LEU A 4 -2.64 -8.44 -2.08
CA LEU A 4 -3.24 -7.14 -2.37
C LEU A 4 -3.70 -7.06 -3.82
N GLN A 5 -4.80 -6.36 -4.02
CA GLN A 5 -5.42 -6.07 -5.30
C GLN A 5 -5.54 -4.56 -5.52
N VAL A 6 -5.67 -4.14 -6.78
CA VAL A 6 -5.97 -2.75 -7.10
C VAL A 6 -7.30 -2.36 -6.46
N GLY A 7 -7.33 -1.22 -5.77
CA GLY A 7 -8.48 -0.76 -4.99
C GLY A 7 -8.42 -1.12 -3.51
N ASP A 8 -7.53 -2.02 -3.09
CA ASP A 8 -7.39 -2.34 -1.66
C ASP A 8 -6.89 -1.12 -0.88
N VAL A 9 -7.55 -0.85 0.25
CA VAL A 9 -7.11 0.16 1.22
C VAL A 9 -6.04 -0.45 2.10
N VAL A 10 -4.89 0.21 2.14
CA VAL A 10 -3.71 -0.22 2.88
C VAL A 10 -3.29 0.84 3.89
N VAL A 11 -2.56 0.40 4.93
CA VAL A 11 -1.96 1.31 5.91
C VAL A 11 -0.45 1.07 5.96
N ARG A 12 0.33 2.14 5.77
CA ARG A 12 1.74 2.16 6.13
C ARG A 12 1.87 2.63 7.57
N ARG A 13 2.49 1.82 8.43
CA ARG A 13 2.84 2.20 9.80
C ARG A 13 4.31 2.61 9.87
N SER A 14 4.55 3.80 10.41
CA SER A 14 5.85 4.17 10.97
C SER A 14 5.71 4.31 12.48
N ARG A 15 6.82 4.51 13.18
CA ARG A 15 6.85 4.64 14.66
C ARG A 15 5.90 5.72 15.19
N LEU A 16 5.63 6.76 14.41
CA LEU A 16 4.84 7.93 14.84
C LEU A 16 3.61 8.20 13.98
N LEU A 17 3.51 7.60 12.79
CA LEU A 17 2.47 7.93 11.82
C LEU A 17 1.82 6.67 11.26
N ARG A 18 0.52 6.76 11.02
CA ARG A 18 -0.23 5.78 10.24
C ARG A 18 -0.83 6.50 9.06
N THR A 19 -0.42 6.12 7.86
CA THR A 19 -0.88 6.74 6.62
C THR A 19 -1.74 5.72 5.88
N ARG A 20 -2.96 6.12 5.52
CA ARG A 20 -3.86 5.33 4.68
C ARG A 20 -3.59 5.64 3.22
N GLY A 21 -3.78 4.65 2.37
CA GLY A 21 -3.71 4.81 0.93
C GLY A 21 -4.45 3.69 0.21
N ALA A 22 -4.53 3.81 -1.11
CA ALA A 22 -5.14 2.82 -1.98
C ALA A 22 -4.12 2.25 -2.95
N VAL A 23 -4.14 0.93 -3.16
CA VAL A 23 -3.35 0.28 -4.20
C VAL A 23 -3.90 0.71 -5.56
N VAL A 24 -3.07 1.33 -6.39
CA VAL A 24 -3.46 1.81 -7.73
C VAL A 24 -2.89 0.96 -8.86
N LYS A 25 -1.84 0.19 -8.60
CA LYS A 25 -1.22 -0.70 -9.59
C LYS A 25 -0.42 -1.81 -8.91
N LEU A 26 -0.52 -3.03 -9.44
CA LEU A 26 0.34 -4.14 -9.06
C LEU A 26 1.54 -4.21 -9.99
N THR A 27 2.74 -4.53 -9.48
CA THR A 27 3.86 -4.87 -10.35
C THR A 27 3.80 -6.32 -10.79
N GLN A 28 4.25 -6.59 -12.02
CA GLN A 28 4.45 -7.98 -12.48
C GLN A 28 5.71 -8.61 -11.85
N GLY A 29 6.68 -7.79 -11.43
CA GLY A 29 7.92 -8.23 -10.80
C GLY A 29 7.82 -8.41 -9.28
N LYS A 30 8.73 -9.23 -8.75
CA LYS A 30 9.05 -9.33 -7.33
C LYS A 30 10.46 -8.82 -7.10
N ARG A 31 10.69 -8.11 -5.99
CA ARG A 31 12.01 -7.78 -5.49
C ARG A 31 12.31 -8.70 -4.31
N ASP A 32 13.39 -9.47 -4.38
CA ASP A 32 13.79 -10.43 -3.33
C ASP A 32 12.65 -11.39 -2.91
N GLY A 33 11.81 -11.79 -3.87
CA GLY A 33 10.64 -12.66 -3.62
C GLY A 33 9.38 -11.95 -3.11
N VAL A 34 9.46 -10.65 -2.79
CA VAL A 34 8.34 -9.82 -2.33
C VAL A 34 7.72 -9.08 -3.51
N ARG A 35 6.38 -9.10 -3.62
CA ARG A 35 5.65 -8.36 -4.65
C ARG A 35 5.66 -6.86 -4.32
N LEU A 36 5.80 -6.04 -5.34
CA LEU A 36 5.69 -4.58 -5.19
C LEU A 36 4.30 -4.10 -5.64
N VAL A 37 3.85 -3.03 -5.01
CA VAL A 37 2.57 -2.39 -5.32
C VAL A 37 2.75 -0.89 -5.34
N TRP A 38 2.06 -0.21 -6.26
CA TRP A 38 1.96 1.25 -6.23
C TRP A 38 0.80 1.65 -5.36
N VAL A 39 1.07 2.51 -4.38
CA VAL A 39 0.07 3.01 -3.43
C VAL A 39 -0.06 4.51 -3.59
N LYS A 40 -1.29 4.97 -3.80
CA LYS A 40 -1.63 6.39 -3.69
C LYS A 40 -1.99 6.68 -2.23
N TRP A 41 -1.15 7.47 -1.55
CA TRP A 41 -1.35 7.83 -0.15
C TRP A 41 -2.29 9.01 0.03
N ASP A 42 -3.13 8.94 1.06
CA ASP A 42 -3.99 10.04 1.49
C ASP A 42 -3.16 11.01 2.34
N HIS A 43 -2.55 12.00 1.67
CA HIS A 43 -1.87 13.12 2.32
C HIS A 43 -2.75 14.37 2.25
N ALA A 44 -2.95 15.04 3.38
CA ALA A 44 -3.77 16.25 3.45
C ALA A 44 -3.11 17.46 2.75
N THR A 45 -1.79 17.46 2.61
CA THR A 45 -1.02 18.67 2.24
C THR A 45 -0.05 18.48 1.07
N THR A 46 0.14 17.26 0.57
CA THR A 46 1.04 16.98 -0.56
C THR A 46 0.27 16.32 -1.69
N LEU A 47 0.53 16.76 -2.93
CA LEU A 47 -0.03 16.13 -4.13
C LEU A 47 0.36 14.64 -4.14
N PRO A 48 -0.61 13.73 -4.34
CA PRO A 48 -0.41 12.31 -4.05
C PRO A 48 0.29 11.64 -5.23
N ASN A 49 1.61 11.76 -5.29
CA ASN A 49 2.39 10.88 -6.16
C ASN A 49 2.31 9.46 -5.58
N PRO A 50 1.80 8.48 -6.34
CA PRO A 50 1.87 7.09 -5.91
C PRO A 50 3.32 6.71 -5.61
N SER A 51 3.55 5.99 -4.53
CA SER A 51 4.87 5.41 -4.23
C SER A 51 4.86 3.92 -4.46
N LEU A 52 6.03 3.39 -4.79
CA LEU A 52 6.25 1.95 -4.91
C LEU A 52 6.59 1.38 -3.54
N GLU A 53 5.82 0.40 -3.09
CA GLU A 53 5.89 -0.18 -1.75
C GLU A 53 6.00 -1.70 -1.85
N LEU A 54 6.63 -2.30 -0.84
CA LEU A 54 6.65 -3.75 -0.67
C LEU A 54 5.32 -4.21 -0.07
N GLU A 55 4.72 -5.26 -0.62
CA GLU A 55 3.41 -5.75 -0.16
C GLU A 55 3.39 -6.13 1.33
N ASP A 56 4.51 -6.65 1.85
CA ASP A 56 4.64 -7.12 3.23
C ASP A 56 4.83 -6.01 4.27
N THR A 57 5.21 -4.79 3.85
CA THR A 57 5.34 -3.63 4.73
C THR A 57 4.00 -2.92 4.97
N LEU A 58 2.95 -3.37 4.29
CA LEU A 58 1.62 -2.78 4.31
C LEU A 58 0.66 -3.64 5.13
N ASP A 59 -0.11 -2.98 6.00
CA ASP A 59 -1.29 -3.65 6.55
C ASP A 59 -2.35 -3.73 5.44
N GLY A 60 -2.69 -4.96 5.04
CA GLY A 60 -3.72 -5.23 4.05
C GLY A 60 -5.13 -4.86 4.53
N PRO A 61 -6.12 -4.94 3.62
CA PRO A 61 -7.48 -4.50 3.90
C PRO A 61 -7.99 -5.23 5.13
N ARG A 62 -8.33 -4.45 6.17
CA ARG A 62 -9.15 -5.00 7.24
C ARG A 62 -10.44 -5.50 6.58
N PRO A 63 -10.90 -6.72 6.86
CA PRO A 63 -12.29 -7.04 6.57
C PRO A 63 -13.12 -5.96 7.26
N GLY A 64 -13.96 -5.27 6.49
CA GLY A 64 -15.03 -4.47 7.08
C GLY A 64 -15.88 -5.40 7.96
N PRO A 65 -16.54 -4.85 9.00
CA PRO A 65 -17.49 -5.62 9.79
C PRO A 65 -18.55 -6.29 8.91
#